data_AF-A0A1S2Z8Q0-F1
#
_entry.id   AF-A0A1S2Z8Q0-F1
#
_cell.length_a   1.000
_cell.length_b   1.000
_cell.length_c   1.000
_cell.angle_alpha   90.00
_cell.angle_beta   90.00
_cell.angle_gamma   90.00
#
_symmetry.space_group_name_H-M   'P 1'
#
loop_
_entity.id
_entity.type
_entity.pdbx_description
1 polymer ?
#
loop_
_entity_poly.entity_id
_entity_poly.type
_entity_poly.pdbx_seq_one_letter_code
_entity_poly.pdbx_strand_id
1 'polypeptide(L)'
;MLRLMVFVLLLSTSYSAYDYYKLAQQWPTTYCRHSPQTINKPCNPNVPIKFTLHGLWPSNHSGSTPSHCSQTKLNKTLIVGNLKTRLIAEWPNLIGDDFQFWNREWEKHGTKPTRIFIPCIDDKK
;
A
#
# COMPACT_ATOMS: atom_id res chain seq x y z
N MET A 1 -1.81 -45.89 -34.20
CA MET A 1 -1.43 -45.29 -32.91
C MET A 1 -1.55 -43.76 -33.03
N LEU A 2 -2.70 -43.21 -32.68
CA LEU A 2 -2.91 -41.75 -32.71
C LEU A 2 -2.48 -41.19 -31.35
N ARG A 3 -1.33 -40.51 -31.30
CA ARG A 3 -0.86 -39.81 -30.10
C ARG A 3 -1.81 -38.64 -29.83
N LEU A 4 -2.69 -38.79 -28.85
CA LEU A 4 -3.49 -37.72 -28.32
C LEU A 4 -2.57 -36.75 -27.56
N MET A 5 -2.01 -35.76 -28.26
CA MET A 5 -1.34 -34.65 -27.60
C MET A 5 -2.41 -33.77 -26.99
N VAL A 6 -2.72 -34.01 -25.72
CA VAL A 6 -3.55 -33.13 -24.90
C VAL A 6 -2.78 -31.82 -24.75
N PHE A 7 -3.05 -30.86 -25.62
CA PHE A 7 -2.65 -29.46 -25.41
C PHE A 7 -3.48 -28.94 -24.24
N VAL A 8 -2.97 -29.13 -23.02
CA VAL A 8 -3.49 -28.41 -21.86
C VAL A 8 -3.17 -26.95 -22.11
N LEU A 9 -4.16 -26.20 -22.61
CA LEU A 9 -4.18 -24.75 -22.50
C LEU A 9 -4.14 -24.44 -21.01
N LEU A 10 -2.92 -24.24 -20.49
CA LEU A 10 -2.69 -23.53 -19.24
C LEU A 10 -3.23 -22.12 -19.49
N LEU A 11 -4.55 -21.96 -19.31
CA LEU A 11 -5.14 -20.66 -19.09
C LEU A 11 -4.46 -20.14 -17.84
N SER A 12 -3.40 -19.36 -18.03
CA SER A 12 -2.83 -18.47 -17.04
C SER A 12 -3.92 -17.46 -16.71
N THR A 13 -4.96 -17.87 -15.98
CA THR A 13 -6.03 -16.98 -15.55
C THR A 13 -5.35 -15.91 -14.74
N SER A 14 -5.28 -14.69 -15.27
CA SER A 14 -4.80 -13.52 -14.56
C SER A 14 -5.79 -13.15 -13.45
N TYR A 15 -6.07 -14.08 -12.51
CA TYR A 15 -6.55 -13.80 -11.16
C TYR A 15 -5.85 -12.56 -10.62
N SER A 16 -6.59 -11.46 -10.61
CA SER A 16 -6.21 -10.26 -9.90
C SER A 16 -6.31 -10.59 -8.42
N ALA A 17 -5.25 -10.34 -7.64
CA ALA A 17 -5.30 -10.59 -6.20
C ALA A 17 -6.30 -9.67 -5.48
N TYR A 18 -6.73 -8.59 -6.14
CA TYR A 18 -7.68 -7.60 -5.65
C TYR A 18 -8.73 -7.24 -6.70
N ASP A 19 -9.90 -6.79 -6.25
CA ASP A 19 -11.01 -6.36 -7.11
C ASP A 19 -10.91 -4.86 -7.49
N TYR A 20 -10.49 -4.00 -6.55
CA TYR A 20 -10.42 -2.55 -6.75
C TYR A 20 -9.35 -1.89 -5.87
N TYR A 21 -9.08 -0.61 -6.13
CA TYR A 21 -8.24 0.22 -5.27
C TYR A 21 -9.08 1.14 -4.39
N LYS A 22 -8.77 1.18 -3.09
CA LYS A 22 -9.24 2.23 -2.18
C LYS A 22 -8.17 3.31 -2.04
N LEU A 23 -8.52 4.54 -2.41
CA LEU A 23 -7.73 5.71 -2.08
C LEU A 23 -8.13 6.20 -0.69
N ALA A 24 -7.30 5.91 0.32
CA ALA A 24 -7.52 6.35 1.68
C ALA A 24 -6.88 7.72 1.91
N GLN A 25 -7.68 8.67 2.41
CA GLN A 25 -7.23 9.98 2.83
C GLN A 25 -7.45 10.13 4.33
N GLN A 26 -6.61 10.94 4.97
CA GLN A 26 -6.70 11.25 6.39
C GLN A 26 -6.80 12.76 6.62
N TRP A 27 -7.50 13.14 7.68
CA TRP A 27 -7.60 14.53 8.12
C TRP A 27 -6.62 14.77 9.29
N PRO A 28 -5.52 15.51 9.07
CA PRO A 28 -4.46 15.63 10.07
C PRO A 28 -4.93 16.18 11.42
N THR A 29 -5.83 17.17 11.43
CA THR A 29 -6.34 17.75 12.68
C THR A 29 -7.05 16.71 13.55
N THR A 30 -7.90 15.86 12.96
CA THR A 30 -8.62 14.82 13.72
C THR A 30 -7.66 13.72 14.15
N TYR A 31 -6.77 13.29 13.26
CA TYR A 31 -5.75 12.29 13.60
C TYR A 31 -4.89 12.74 14.78
N CYS A 32 -4.35 13.97 14.73
CA CYS A 32 -3.49 14.49 15.78
C CYS A 32 -4.19 14.67 17.13
N ARG A 33 -5.49 15.02 17.11
CA ARG A 33 -6.28 15.24 18.33
C ARG A 33 -6.78 13.95 18.98
N HIS A 34 -7.10 12.93 18.19
CA HIS A 34 -7.87 11.78 18.68
C HIS A 34 -7.21 10.42 18.48
N SER A 35 -6.12 10.33 17.71
CA SER A 35 -5.44 9.04 17.49
C SER A 35 -4.74 8.56 18.77
N PRO A 36 -4.96 7.32 19.22
CA PRO A 36 -4.17 6.76 20.33
C PRO A 36 -2.66 6.74 20.06
N GLN A 37 -2.27 6.74 18.78
CA GLN A 37 -0.87 6.77 18.36
C GLN A 37 -0.18 8.10 18.74
N THR A 38 -0.93 9.16 19.01
CA THR A 38 -0.37 10.48 19.35
C THR A 38 -0.13 10.67 20.85
N ILE A 39 -0.58 9.74 21.71
CA ILE A 39 -0.45 9.84 23.18
C ILE A 39 1.01 9.95 23.60
N ASN A 40 1.88 9.09 23.07
CA ASN A 40 3.32 9.06 23.39
C ASN A 40 4.20 9.57 22.25
N LYS A 41 3.57 10.04 21.16
CA LYS A 41 4.29 10.50 19.96
C LYS A 41 3.55 11.70 19.37
N PRO A 42 3.92 12.93 19.74
CA PRO A 42 3.21 14.10 19.26
C PRO A 42 3.28 14.18 17.74
N CYS A 43 2.26 14.83 17.15
CA CYS A 43 2.29 15.12 15.73
C CYS A 43 3.48 16.02 15.37
N ASN A 44 3.96 15.86 14.15
CA ASN A 44 4.97 16.72 13.57
C ASN A 44 4.51 18.19 13.63
N PRO A 45 5.43 19.15 13.81
CA PRO A 45 5.07 20.56 13.72
C PRO A 45 4.56 20.88 12.31
N ASN A 46 3.53 21.72 12.21
CA ASN A 46 2.96 22.19 10.94
C ASN A 46 2.35 21.11 10.04
N VAL A 47 1.54 20.19 10.59
CA VAL A 47 0.74 19.28 9.76
C VAL A 47 -0.21 20.05 8.83
N PRO A 48 -0.44 19.59 7.58
CA PRO A 48 -1.31 20.29 6.65
C PRO A 48 -2.77 20.41 7.14
N ILE A 49 -3.41 21.54 6.87
CA ILE A 49 -4.86 21.75 7.11
C ILE A 49 -5.64 21.42 5.82
N LYS A 50 -5.46 20.19 5.36
CA LYS A 50 -6.15 19.61 4.20
C LYS A 50 -6.14 18.09 4.33
N PHE A 51 -6.95 17.40 3.53
CA PHE A 51 -6.80 15.96 3.41
C PHE A 51 -5.41 15.64 2.85
N THR A 52 -4.74 14.68 3.49
CA THR A 52 -3.51 14.09 3.00
C THR A 52 -3.75 12.62 2.69
N LEU A 53 -2.92 12.06 1.83
CA LEU A 53 -2.94 10.63 1.54
C LEU A 53 -2.61 9.85 2.82
N HIS A 54 -3.33 8.75 3.03
CA HIS A 54 -2.91 7.70 3.94
C HIS A 54 -2.31 6.54 3.14
N GLY A 55 -3.00 6.11 2.08
CA GLY A 55 -2.49 5.07 1.21
C GLY A 55 -3.43 4.72 0.06
N LEU A 56 -2.91 3.94 -0.87
CA LEU A 56 -3.66 3.33 -1.97
C LEU A 56 -3.66 1.82 -1.75
N TRP A 57 -4.82 1.25 -1.49
CA TRP A 57 -4.91 -0.12 -0.99
C TRP A 57 -5.64 -1.02 -2.00
N PRO A 58 -4.99 -2.08 -2.51
CA PRO A 58 -5.68 -3.18 -3.18
C PRO A 58 -6.75 -3.76 -2.26
N SER A 59 -7.95 -4.04 -2.74
CA SER A 59 -9.05 -4.53 -1.90
C SER A 59 -10.05 -5.40 -2.65
N ASN A 60 -10.71 -6.26 -1.90
CA ASN A 60 -11.72 -7.18 -2.40
C ASN A 60 -13.12 -6.80 -1.92
N HIS A 61 -14.13 -7.13 -2.71
CA HIS A 61 -15.54 -6.95 -2.35
C HIS A 61 -15.94 -7.80 -1.14
N SER A 62 -15.17 -8.85 -0.83
CA SER A 62 -15.29 -9.67 0.39
C SER A 62 -14.87 -8.94 1.68
N GLY A 63 -14.32 -7.73 1.55
CA GLY A 63 -13.75 -6.95 2.64
C GLY A 63 -12.29 -7.24 2.93
N SER A 64 -11.68 -8.29 2.35
CA SER A 64 -10.25 -8.55 2.50
C SER A 64 -9.39 -7.55 1.71
N THR A 65 -8.16 -7.38 2.14
CA THR A 65 -7.15 -6.57 1.46
C THR A 65 -5.88 -7.41 1.36
N PRO A 66 -5.42 -7.73 0.14
CA PRO A 66 -4.12 -8.37 -0.04
C PRO A 66 -3.02 -7.50 0.54
N SER A 67 -2.13 -8.11 1.30
CA SER A 67 -1.00 -7.43 1.92
C SER A 67 0.28 -8.24 1.85
N HIS A 68 1.42 -7.54 1.93
CA HIS A 68 2.77 -8.14 1.96
C HIS A 68 3.02 -9.14 0.81
N CYS A 69 2.53 -8.78 -0.38
CA CYS A 69 2.57 -9.61 -1.58
C CYS A 69 3.97 -9.82 -2.18
N SER A 70 4.95 -9.02 -1.77
CA SER A 70 6.36 -9.17 -2.14
C SER A 70 7.25 -8.66 -1.01
N GLN A 71 8.49 -9.13 -0.98
CA GLN A 71 9.56 -8.58 -0.12
C GLN A 71 10.32 -7.42 -0.78
N THR A 72 9.84 -6.92 -1.94
CA THR A 72 10.45 -5.78 -2.63
C THR A 72 10.34 -4.51 -1.79
N LYS A 73 11.48 -4.05 -1.25
CA LYS A 73 11.56 -2.82 -0.47
C LYS A 73 11.43 -1.57 -1.35
N LEU A 74 10.90 -0.49 -0.77
CA LEU A 74 10.86 0.80 -1.43
C LEU A 74 12.27 1.36 -1.56
N ASN A 75 12.73 1.59 -2.79
CA ASN A 75 14.04 2.16 -3.00
C ASN A 75 14.01 3.69 -2.81
N LYS A 76 14.58 4.16 -1.69
CA LYS A 76 14.68 5.59 -1.37
C LYS A 76 15.38 6.41 -2.45
N THR A 77 16.33 5.82 -3.19
CA THR A 77 17.08 6.54 -4.23
C THR A 77 16.21 6.89 -5.44
N LEU A 78 15.05 6.25 -5.60
CA LEU A 78 14.08 6.57 -6.65
C LEU A 78 13.14 7.73 -6.25
N ILE A 79 13.12 8.13 -4.98
CA ILE A 79 12.28 9.21 -4.46
C ILE A 79 13.06 10.53 -4.55
N VAL A 80 13.08 11.10 -5.76
CA VAL A 80 13.87 12.28 -6.09
C VAL A 80 13.04 13.34 -6.84
N GLY A 81 13.59 14.56 -6.93
CA GLY A 81 13.01 15.66 -7.69
C GLY A 81 11.56 15.97 -7.31
N ASN A 82 10.72 16.20 -8.34
CA ASN A 82 9.32 16.56 -8.18
C ASN A 82 8.50 15.50 -7.41
N LEU A 83 8.82 14.21 -7.57
CA LEU A 83 8.12 13.15 -6.85
C LEU A 83 8.29 13.32 -5.34
N LYS A 84 9.52 13.54 -4.87
CA LYS A 84 9.80 13.75 -3.45
C LYS A 84 9.04 14.97 -2.91
N THR A 85 9.07 16.09 -3.63
CA THR A 85 8.36 17.31 -3.23
C THR A 85 6.86 17.07 -3.08
N ARG A 86 6.24 16.38 -4.04
CA ARG A 86 4.81 16.05 -3.99
C ARG A 86 4.48 15.07 -2.86
N LEU A 87 5.32 14.07 -2.62
CA LEU A 87 5.11 13.11 -1.52
C LEU A 87 5.17 13.79 -0.15
N ILE A 88 6.11 14.71 0.06
CA ILE A 88 6.19 15.50 1.30
C ILE A 88 4.92 16.36 1.49
N ALA A 89 4.42 16.98 0.40
CA ALA A 89 3.27 17.88 0.47
C ALA A 89 1.92 17.15 0.61
N GLU A 90 1.75 16.01 -0.05
CA GLU A 90 0.46 15.31 -0.18
C GLU A 90 0.37 14.03 0.63
N TRP A 91 1.50 13.40 0.99
CA TRP A 91 1.53 12.13 1.72
C TRP A 91 2.47 12.14 2.95
N PRO A 92 2.43 13.18 3.81
CA PRO A 92 3.30 13.24 4.97
C PRO A 92 2.94 12.18 6.03
N ASN A 93 3.95 11.74 6.77
CA ASN A 93 3.74 11.11 8.07
C ASN A 93 3.36 12.20 9.07
N LEU A 94 2.28 11.97 9.82
CA LEU A 94 1.81 12.93 10.81
C LEU A 94 2.57 12.82 12.14
N ILE A 95 3.24 11.69 12.42
CA ILE A 95 3.93 11.39 13.67
C ILE A 95 5.31 10.73 13.42
N GLY A 96 6.24 11.45 12.79
CA GLY A 96 7.62 10.99 12.56
C GLY A 96 8.09 11.10 11.12
N ASP A 97 8.94 10.16 10.69
CA ASP A 97 9.60 10.21 9.38
C ASP A 97 8.69 9.78 8.22
N ASP A 98 8.66 10.60 7.17
CA ASP A 98 7.88 10.38 5.97
C ASP A 98 8.29 9.09 5.23
N PHE A 99 9.58 8.86 5.05
CA PHE A 99 10.05 7.71 4.29
C PHE A 99 9.72 6.39 4.98
N GLN A 100 9.82 6.32 6.30
CA GLN A 100 9.38 5.15 7.07
C GLN A 100 7.89 4.87 6.87
N PHE A 101 7.05 5.91 6.77
CA PHE A 101 5.64 5.73 6.49
C PHE A 101 5.39 5.24 5.07
N TRP A 102 6.00 5.87 4.07
CA TRP A 102 5.89 5.42 2.67
C TRP A 102 6.38 3.99 2.48
N ASN A 103 7.46 3.60 3.15
CA ASN A 103 7.99 2.25 3.08
C ASN A 103 7.01 1.23 3.68
N ARG A 104 6.37 1.53 4.82
CA ARG A 104 5.35 0.64 5.41
C ARG A 104 4.12 0.49 4.50
N GLU A 105 3.63 1.59 3.94
CA GLU A 105 2.50 1.55 2.99
C GLU A 105 2.88 0.79 1.71
N TRP A 106 4.11 0.95 1.22
CA TRP A 106 4.61 0.20 0.07
C TRP A 106 4.73 -1.30 0.35
N GLU A 107 5.40 -1.68 1.44
CA GLU A 107 5.59 -3.08 1.84
C GLU A 107 4.23 -3.78 2.01
N LYS A 108 3.30 -3.11 2.68
CA LYS A 108 1.98 -3.67 2.95
C LYS A 108 1.08 -3.69 1.71
N HIS A 109 1.04 -2.62 0.90
CA HIS A 109 0.00 -2.44 -0.11
C HIS A 109 0.50 -2.17 -1.54
N GLY A 110 1.70 -1.62 -1.69
CA GLY A 110 2.25 -1.22 -3.00
C GLY A 110 2.94 -2.35 -3.76
N THR A 111 3.27 -3.45 -3.08
CA THR A 111 3.94 -4.60 -3.67
C THR A 111 3.01 -5.37 -4.61
N LYS A 112 3.52 -5.74 -5.79
CA LYS A 112 2.76 -6.55 -6.74
C LYS A 112 2.57 -7.98 -6.20
N PRO A 113 1.39 -8.59 -6.40
CA PRO A 113 1.21 -10.02 -6.20
C PRO A 113 2.14 -10.81 -7.12
N THR A 114 3.12 -11.53 -6.56
CA THR A 114 3.93 -12.48 -7.34
C THR A 114 3.31 -13.87 -7.29
N ARG A 115 2.93 -14.41 -8.46
CA ARG A 115 2.16 -15.66 -8.60
C ARG A 115 2.89 -16.94 -8.18
N ILE A 116 4.21 -16.90 -8.00
CA ILE A 116 5.00 -18.14 -8.12
C ILE A 116 5.65 -18.55 -6.79
N PHE A 117 5.89 -17.65 -5.82
CA PHE A 117 6.68 -18.01 -4.63
C PHE A 117 6.22 -17.44 -3.29
N ILE A 118 5.37 -16.40 -3.25
CA ILE A 118 4.89 -15.82 -1.98
C ILE A 118 3.40 -15.46 -2.15
N PRO A 119 2.47 -16.21 -1.53
CA PRO A 119 1.07 -15.81 -1.51
C PRO A 119 0.93 -14.53 -0.67
N CYS A 120 0.12 -13.59 -1.17
CA CYS A 120 -0.28 -12.43 -0.39
C CYS A 120 -1.02 -12.87 0.88
N ILE A 121 -0.92 -12.07 1.94
CA ILE A 121 -1.74 -12.24 3.14
C ILE A 121 -3.10 -11.57 2.88
N ASP A 122 -4.20 -12.25 3.18
CA ASP A 122 -5.54 -11.64 3.14
C ASP A 122 -5.89 -11.02 4.50
N ASP A 123 -5.64 -9.72 4.66
CA ASP A 123 -6.03 -9.00 5.86
C ASP A 123 -7.53 -8.67 5.83
N LYS A 124 -8.28 -9.14 6.82
CA LYS A 124 -9.65 -8.67 7.08
C LYS A 124 -9.58 -7.49 8.06
N LYS A 125 -10.25 -6.40 7.72
CA LYS A 125 -10.42 -5.26 8.63
C LYS A 125 -11.46 -5.54 9.70
#